data_AF-T0GR54-F1
#
_entry.id   AF-T0GR54-F1
#
_cell.length_a   1.000
_cell.length_b   1.000
_cell.length_c   1.000
_cell.angle_alpha   90.00
_cell.angle_beta   90.00
_cell.angle_gamma   90.00
#
_symmetry.space_group_name_H-M   'P 1'
#
loop_
_entity.id
_entity.type
_entity.pdbx_description
1 polymer ?
#
loop_
_entity_poly.entity_id
_entity_poly.type
_entity_poly.pdbx_seq_one_letter_code
_entity_poly.pdbx_strand_id
1 'polypeptide(L)' 'MSNVINLRQARKTKARGEKERLAQANRAKFGRSKAERLEAEAQEARRVRALDGARRDKDMPDTP' A
#
# COMPACT_ATOMS: atom_id res chain seq x y z
N MET A 1 32.55 -31.72 15.72
CA MET A 1 32.17 -30.29 15.84
C MET A 1 30.66 -30.20 15.96
N SER A 2 30.11 -29.95 17.15
CA SER A 2 28.66 -29.81 17.31
C SER A 2 28.26 -28.34 17.14
N ASN A 3 27.37 -28.08 16.20
CA ASN A 3 26.78 -26.76 15.97
C ASN A 3 25.66 -26.56 17.01
N VAL A 4 26.02 -26.28 18.26
CA VAL A 4 25.03 -25.95 19.30
C VAL A 4 24.52 -24.54 19.05
N ILE A 5 23.36 -24.42 18.43
CA ILE A 5 22.73 -23.13 18.16
C ILE A 5 21.86 -22.73 19.35
N ASN A 6 22.04 -21.51 19.85
CA ASN A 6 21.22 -20.99 20.94
C ASN A 6 19.81 -20.64 20.45
N LEU A 7 18.86 -21.54 20.70
CA LEU A 7 17.45 -21.36 20.30
C LEU A 7 16.77 -20.14 20.94
N ARG A 8 17.22 -19.69 22.12
CA ARG A 8 16.70 -18.47 22.76
C ARG A 8 17.08 -17.23 21.96
N GLN A 9 18.33 -17.14 21.49
CA GLN A 9 18.76 -16.04 20.63
C GLN A 9 18.04 -16.08 19.28
N ALA A 10 17.92 -17.27 18.66
CA ALA A 10 17.20 -17.43 17.39
C ALA A 10 15.71 -17.04 17.48
N ARG A 11 15.03 -17.36 18.59
CA ARG A 11 13.65 -16.91 18.83
C ARG A 11 13.57 -15.39 18.99
N LYS A 12 14.54 -14.78 19.70
CA LYS A 12 14.59 -13.34 19.91
C LYS A 12 14.83 -12.56 18.61
N THR A 13 15.67 -13.07 17.70
CA THR A 13 15.90 -12.44 16.40
C THR A 13 14.66 -12.53 15.52
N LYS A 14 13.99 -13.69 15.47
CA LYS A 14 12.70 -13.84 14.77
C LYS A 14 11.64 -12.85 15.27
N ALA A 15 11.44 -12.79 16.60
CA ALA A 15 10.46 -11.87 17.20
C ALA A 15 10.77 -10.39 16.93
N ARG A 16 12.05 -9.99 16.87
CA ARG A 16 12.44 -8.63 16.47
C ARG A 16 12.11 -8.36 15.01
N GLY A 17 12.46 -9.27 14.10
CA GLY A 17 12.17 -9.14 12.68
C GLY A 17 10.67 -9.06 12.38
N GLU A 18 9.85 -9.85 13.07
CA GLU A 18 8.38 -9.76 12.95
C GLU A 18 7.85 -8.40 13.40
N LYS A 19 8.34 -7.87 14.53
CA LYS A 19 7.97 -6.53 15.01
C LYS A 19 8.37 -5.43 14.02
N GLU A 20 9.54 -5.53 13.41
CA GLU A 20 9.99 -4.57 12.39
C GLU A 20 9.12 -4.62 11.13
N ARG A 21 8.76 -5.81 10.65
CA ARG A 21 7.86 -5.98 9.49
C ARG A 21 6.46 -5.42 9.79
N LEU A 22 5.92 -5.70 10.97
CA LEU A 22 4.65 -5.12 11.41
C LEU A 22 4.73 -3.60 11.53
N ALA A 23 5.82 -3.06 12.07
CA ALA A 23 6.03 -1.62 12.16
C ALA A 23 6.12 -0.96 10.78
N GLN A 24 6.80 -1.57 9.81
CA GLN A 24 6.85 -1.08 8.43
C GLN A 24 5.46 -1.11 7.78
N ALA A 25 4.72 -2.21 7.94
CA ALA A 25 3.34 -2.31 7.43
C ALA A 25 2.44 -1.24 8.07
N ASN A 26 2.58 -1.01 9.37
CA ASN A 26 1.83 0.02 10.09
C ASN A 26 2.29 1.44 9.70
N ARG A 27 3.56 1.70 9.40
CA ARG A 27 4.00 2.99 8.82
C ARG A 27 3.43 3.19 7.42
N ALA A 28 3.37 2.16 6.59
CA ALA A 28 2.74 2.28 5.27
C ALA A 28 1.23 2.54 5.37
N LYS A 29 0.55 1.89 6.34
CA LYS A 29 -0.90 2.01 6.55
C LYS A 29 -1.30 3.28 7.31
N PHE A 30 -0.56 3.63 8.35
CA PHE A 30 -0.89 4.68 9.33
C PHE A 30 0.13 5.82 9.39
N GLY A 31 1.31 5.65 8.80
CA GLY A 31 2.34 6.69 8.71
C GLY A 31 2.08 7.68 7.58
N ARG A 32 1.08 7.44 6.72
CA ARG A 32 0.56 8.49 5.84
C ARG A 32 -0.13 9.53 6.69
N SER A 33 0.46 10.72 6.75
CA SER A 33 -0.13 11.85 7.45
C SER A 33 -1.50 12.19 6.84
N LYS A 34 -2.37 12.88 7.60
CA LYS A 34 -3.67 13.32 7.08
C LYS A 34 -3.51 14.14 5.78
N ALA A 35 -2.43 14.92 5.68
CA ALA A 35 -2.08 15.69 4.50
C ALA A 35 -1.80 14.80 3.28
N GLU A 36 -0.94 13.78 3.42
CA GLU A 36 -0.62 12.86 2.32
C GLU A 36 -1.83 12.06 1.83
N ARG A 37 -2.74 11.70 2.74
CA ARG A 37 -4.00 11.03 2.36
C ARG A 37 -4.90 11.95 1.54
N LEU A 38 -5.05 13.20 1.97
CA LEU A 38 -5.86 14.19 1.25
C LEU A 38 -5.25 14.53 -0.11
N GLU A 39 -3.93 14.62 -0.20
CA GLU A 39 -3.24 14.82 -1.48
C GLU A 39 -3.44 13.63 -2.42
N ALA A 40 -3.32 12.40 -1.92
CA ALA A 40 -3.57 11.19 -2.71
C ALA A 40 -5.04 11.12 -3.17
N GLU A 41 -6.01 11.39 -2.29
CA GLU A 41 -7.44 11.45 -2.64
C GLU A 41 -7.73 12.55 -3.67
N ALA A 42 -7.12 13.73 -3.53
CA ALA A 42 -7.26 14.81 -4.51
C ALA A 42 -6.64 14.44 -5.86
N GLN A 43 -5.50 13.75 -5.87
CA GLN A 43 -4.88 13.24 -7.09
C GLN A 43 -5.76 12.17 -7.76
N GLU A 44 -6.30 11.22 -7.01
CA GLU A 44 -7.22 10.21 -7.54
C GLU A 44 -8.51 10.86 -8.07
N ALA A 45 -9.10 11.81 -7.36
CA ALA A 45 -10.27 12.54 -7.84
C ALA A 45 -9.99 13.30 -9.14
N ARG A 46 -8.80 13.90 -9.29
CA ARG A 46 -8.38 14.53 -10.55
C ARG A 46 -8.23 13.52 -11.68
N ARG A 47 -7.66 12.34 -11.39
CA ARG A 47 -7.51 11.25 -12.37
C ARG A 47 -8.88 10.74 -12.82
N VAL A 48 -9.79 10.47 -11.89
CA VAL A 48 -11.16 10.04 -12.19
C VAL A 48 -11.86 11.08 -13.05
N ARG A 49 -11.82 12.37 -12.67
CA ARG A 49 -12.42 13.44 -13.48
C ARG A 49 -11.79 13.55 -14.88
N ALA A 50 -10.47 13.37 -15.00
CA ALA A 50 -9.80 13.39 -16.29
C ALA A 50 -10.21 12.20 -17.16
N LEU A 51 -10.37 11.01 -16.58
CA LEU A 51 -10.85 9.81 -17.27
C LEU A 51 -12.33 9.94 -17.66
N ASP A 52 -13.17 10.43 -16.77
CA ASP A 52 -14.60 10.67 -17.02
C ASP A 52 -14.79 11.73 -18.12
N GLY A 53 -14.05 12.84 -18.06
CA GLY A 53 -14.07 13.86 -19.12
C GLY A 53 -13.48 13.38 -20.45
N ALA A 54 -12.58 12.39 -20.42
CA ALA A 54 -12.05 11.71 -21.60
C ALA A 54 -12.93 10.54 -22.06
N ARG A 55 -13.99 10.18 -21.32
CA ARG A 55 -14.89 9.09 -21.66
C ARG A 55 -15.76 9.51 -22.83
N ARG A 56 -15.33 9.13 -24.03
CA ARG A 56 -16.19 9.10 -25.20
C ARG A 56 -17.05 7.85 -25.08
N ASP A 57 -18.32 8.03 -24.73
CA ASP A 57 -19.29 6.94 -24.75
C ASP A 57 -19.27 6.33 -26.17
N LYS A 58 -18.65 5.15 -26.28
CA LYS A 58 -18.58 4.35 -27.52
C LYS A 58 -19.87 3.55 -27.75
N ASP A 59 -20.95 4.00 -27.12
CA ASP A 59 -22.28 3.40 -27.21
C ASP A 59 -23.22 4.35 -27.95
N MET A 60 -22.73 5.01 -29.01
CA MET A 60 -23.66 5.47 -30.04
C MET A 60 -23.99 4.24 -30.88
N PRO A 61 -25.23 3.70 -30.81
CA PRO A 61 -25.61 2.60 -31.66
C PRO A 61 -25.64 3.17 -33.08
N ASP A 62 -24.72 2.67 -33.90
CA ASP A 62 -24.73 2.87 -35.34
C ASP A 62 -26.13 2.51 -35.85
N THR A 63 -26.90 3.52 -36.25
CA THR A 63 -28.29 3.35 -36.67
C THR A 63 -28.59 4.38 -37.77
N PRO A 64 -29.24 3.96 -38.86
CA PRO A 64 -28.75 3.14 -39.96
C PRO A 64 -28.04 3.94 -41.07
#